data_AF-A0A8B5WUF1-F1
#
_entry.id   AF-A0A8B5WUF1-F1
#
_cell.length_a   1.000
_cell.length_b   1.000
_cell.length_c   1.000
_cell.angle_alpha   90.00
_cell.angle_beta   90.00
_cell.angle_gamma   90.00
#
_symmetry.space_group_name_H-M   'P 1'
#
loop_
_entity.id
_entity.type
_entity.pdbx_description
1 polymer ?
#
loop_
_entity_poly.entity_id
_entity_poly.type
_entity_poly.pdbx_seq_one_letter_code
_entity_poly.pdbx_strand_id
1 'polypeptide(L)'
;HAGAWERDVGKAFAGNRLIYLDTCCFNRPFDDQSQTRIRFETEAKLELQQRVREKQIGLVWSYVLDFENKHHPFPERAASILFWRNLAEVRIGETEQVLEQGRALSRPGIKPFVELAVAGAARAIVTGVFA
;
A
#
# COMPACT_ATOMS: atom_id res chain seq x y z
N HIS A 1 12.82 -11.04 -20.45
CA HIS A 1 13.67 -9.86 -20.64
C HIS A 1 13.17 -8.77 -19.71
N ALA A 2 13.98 -8.40 -18.71
CA ALA A 2 13.58 -7.41 -17.72
C ALA A 2 13.40 -6.02 -18.38
N GLY A 3 12.21 -5.44 -18.24
CA GLY A 3 11.79 -4.22 -18.92
C GLY A 3 12.55 -2.98 -18.41
N ALA A 4 12.53 -1.89 -19.15
CA ALA A 4 13.05 -0.59 -18.70
C ALA A 4 12.46 -0.18 -17.33
N TRP A 5 11.22 -0.62 -17.05
CA TRP A 5 10.57 -0.53 -15.75
C TRP A 5 11.42 -1.12 -14.61
N GLU A 6 11.88 -2.37 -14.68
CA GLU A 6 12.72 -2.99 -13.62
C GLU A 6 14.04 -2.27 -13.37
N ARG A 7 14.59 -1.58 -14.39
CA ARG A 7 15.86 -0.84 -14.28
C ARG A 7 15.71 0.52 -13.61
N ASP A 8 14.66 1.27 -13.94
CA ASP A 8 14.38 2.57 -13.33
C ASP A 8 13.87 2.40 -11.88
N VAL A 9 13.07 1.37 -11.67
CA VAL A 9 12.47 0.98 -10.40
C VAL A 9 13.60 0.41 -9.50
N GLY A 10 14.45 -0.49 -10.04
CA GLY A 10 15.64 -1.04 -9.37
C GLY A 10 16.71 -0.04 -8.92
N LYS A 11 16.91 1.07 -9.65
CA LYS A 11 17.84 2.14 -9.25
C LYS A 11 17.28 3.07 -8.17
N ALA A 12 15.98 3.34 -8.18
CA ALA A 12 15.31 4.09 -7.10
C ALA A 12 15.31 3.31 -5.77
N PHE A 13 15.38 1.98 -5.82
CA PHE A 13 15.38 1.08 -4.64
C PHE A 13 16.72 0.89 -3.93
N ALA A 14 17.82 1.39 -4.50
CA ALA A 14 19.15 1.25 -3.93
C ALA A 14 19.37 2.28 -2.80
N GLY A 15 18.62 2.16 -1.70
CA GLY A 15 18.84 2.95 -0.48
C GLY A 15 17.66 3.05 0.48
N ASN A 16 16.43 3.11 -0.02
CA ASN A 16 15.23 3.33 0.80
C ASN A 16 14.40 2.04 1.00
N ARG A 17 13.88 1.84 2.22
CA ARG A 17 12.90 0.78 2.49
C ARG A 17 11.54 1.27 2.00
N LEU A 18 10.91 0.54 1.08
CA LEU A 18 9.56 0.81 0.62
C LEU A 18 8.54 -0.05 1.35
N ILE A 19 7.40 0.56 1.67
CA ILE A 19 6.27 -0.09 2.31
C ILE A 19 5.00 0.04 1.45
N TYR A 20 4.14 -0.97 1.56
CA TYR A 20 2.78 -0.94 1.03
C TYR A 20 1.80 -1.05 2.20
N LEU A 21 0.79 -0.18 2.21
CA LEU A 21 -0.30 -0.20 3.17
C LEU A 21 -1.62 -0.48 2.43
N ASP A 22 -2.37 -1.48 2.89
CA ASP A 22 -3.71 -1.75 2.37
C ASP A 22 -4.69 -0.64 2.79
N THR A 23 -5.77 -0.42 2.03
CA THR A 23 -6.86 0.50 2.39
C THR A 23 -7.42 0.20 3.78
N CYS A 24 -7.48 -1.07 4.21
CA CYS A 24 -7.90 -1.41 5.56
C CYS A 24 -6.95 -0.85 6.64
N CYS A 25 -5.63 -0.84 6.38
CA CYS A 25 -4.65 -0.23 7.28
C CYS A 25 -4.90 1.26 7.42
N PHE A 26 -5.20 1.95 6.32
CA PHE A 26 -5.56 3.37 6.35
C PHE A 26 -6.81 3.65 7.18
N ASN A 27 -7.76 2.70 7.18
CA ASN A 27 -9.02 2.79 7.90
C ASN A 27 -8.95 2.47 9.40
N ARG A 28 -7.90 1.79 9.88
CA ARG A 28 -7.75 1.39 11.29
C ARG A 28 -8.04 2.47 12.34
N PRO A 29 -7.63 3.75 12.18
CA PRO A 29 -7.97 4.79 13.15
C PRO A 29 -9.47 5.06 13.30
N PHE A 30 -10.29 4.64 12.33
CA PHE A 30 -11.73 4.84 12.32
C PHE A 30 -12.52 3.60 12.75
N ASP A 31 -11.84 2.48 12.99
CA ASP A 31 -12.44 1.27 13.55
C ASP A 31 -12.63 1.42 15.08
N ASP A 32 -13.30 0.45 15.70
CA ASP A 32 -13.53 0.41 17.15
C ASP A 32 -12.22 0.28 17.95
N GLN A 33 -11.76 1.42 18.50
CA GLN A 33 -10.53 1.49 19.29
C GLN A 33 -10.64 0.86 20.69
N SER A 34 -11.82 0.37 21.10
CA SER A 34 -11.95 -0.40 22.35
C SER A 34 -11.24 -1.76 22.26
N GLN A 35 -11.03 -2.27 21.04
CA GLN A 35 -10.33 -3.52 20.79
C GLN A 35 -8.81 -3.30 20.79
N THR A 36 -8.12 -3.92 21.76
CA THR A 36 -6.66 -3.80 21.92
C THR A 36 -5.89 -4.09 20.63
N ARG A 37 -6.32 -5.07 19.84
CA ARG A 37 -5.71 -5.40 18.55
C ARG A 37 -5.79 -4.24 17.57
N ILE A 38 -6.97 -3.64 17.40
CA ILE A 38 -7.19 -2.52 16.49
C ILE A 38 -6.34 -1.32 16.92
N ARG A 39 -6.27 -1.04 18.23
CA ARG A 39 -5.42 0.03 18.77
C ARG A 39 -3.94 -0.17 18.42
N PHE A 40 -3.39 -1.36 18.61
CA PHE A 40 -1.99 -1.64 18.27
C PHE A 40 -1.74 -1.58 16.76
N GLU A 41 -2.65 -2.07 15.94
CA GLU A 41 -2.55 -1.96 14.48
C GLU A 41 -2.60 -0.48 14.03
N THR A 42 -3.45 0.34 14.65
CA THR A 42 -3.52 1.79 14.45
C THR A 42 -2.19 2.45 14.81
N GLU A 43 -1.64 2.19 15.99
CA GLU A 43 -0.36 2.77 16.45
C GLU A 43 0.80 2.40 15.54
N ALA A 44 0.93 1.11 15.18
CA ALA A 44 1.98 0.64 14.27
C ALA A 44 1.88 1.32 12.89
N LYS A 45 0.67 1.46 12.37
CA LYS A 45 0.42 2.16 11.10
C LYS A 45 0.74 3.65 11.19
N LEU A 46 0.39 4.33 12.28
CA LEU A 46 0.70 5.75 12.49
C LEU A 46 2.20 6.01 12.55
N GLU A 47 2.96 5.12 13.20
CA GLU A 47 4.42 5.16 13.23
C GLU A 47 5.02 5.05 11.81
N LEU A 48 4.55 4.09 11.00
CA LEU A 48 5.00 3.97 9.61
C LEU A 48 4.65 5.21 8.78
N GLN A 49 3.45 5.75 8.97
CA GLN A 49 3.00 6.99 8.33
C GLN A 49 3.88 8.19 8.72
N GLN A 50 4.35 8.25 9.97
CA GLN A 50 5.28 9.28 10.40
C GLN A 50 6.64 9.14 9.71
N ARG A 51 7.19 7.93 9.62
CA ARG A 51 8.45 7.67 8.92
C ARG A 51 8.38 7.98 7.42
N VAL A 52 7.21 7.78 6.79
CA VAL A 52 6.95 8.22 5.40
C VAL A 52 7.02 9.75 5.29
N ARG A 53 6.39 10.49 6.20
CA ARG A 53 6.47 11.97 6.22
C ARG A 53 7.89 12.47 6.41
N GLU A 54 8.66 11.79 7.25
CA GLU A 54 10.08 12.07 7.52
C GLU A 54 11.02 11.60 6.41
N LYS A 55 10.49 10.99 5.34
CA LYS A 55 11.24 10.44 4.20
C LYS A 55 12.28 9.38 4.58
N GLN A 56 12.08 8.71 5.71
CA GLN A 56 12.94 7.60 6.17
C GLN A 56 12.60 6.29 5.45
N ILE A 57 11.35 6.15 5.04
CA ILE A 57 10.83 5.04 4.23
C ILE A 57 9.91 5.61 3.16
N GLY A 58 9.83 4.94 2.01
CA GLY A 58 8.94 5.35 0.94
C GLY A 58 7.61 4.58 0.98
N LEU A 59 6.54 5.26 0.57
CA LEU A 59 5.22 4.65 0.42
C LEU A 59 4.97 4.27 -1.05
N VAL A 60 4.53 3.04 -1.28
CA VAL A 60 4.01 2.56 -2.56
C VAL A 60 2.50 2.75 -2.59
N TRP A 61 1.99 3.37 -3.64
CA TRP A 61 0.55 3.54 -3.88
C TRP A 61 0.14 2.89 -5.19
N SER A 62 -0.89 2.05 -5.17
CA SER A 62 -1.41 1.38 -6.37
C SER A 62 -2.72 1.99 -6.84
N TYR A 63 -3.07 1.80 -8.11
CA TYR A 63 -4.40 2.15 -8.61
C TYR A 63 -5.52 1.40 -7.89
N VAL A 64 -5.25 0.24 -7.26
CA VAL A 64 -6.25 -0.47 -6.45
C VAL A 64 -6.61 0.32 -5.21
N LEU A 65 -5.64 1.00 -4.57
CA LEU A 65 -5.96 1.92 -3.48
C LEU A 65 -6.83 3.08 -3.98
N ASP A 66 -6.59 3.59 -5.20
CA ASP A 66 -7.47 4.59 -5.81
C ASP A 66 -8.89 4.03 -6.02
N PHE A 67 -9.01 2.81 -6.52
CA PHE A 67 -10.29 2.13 -6.76
C PHE A 67 -11.05 1.86 -5.45
N GLU A 68 -10.41 1.25 -4.45
CA GLU A 68 -11.02 0.96 -3.15
C GLU A 68 -11.42 2.24 -2.42
N ASN A 69 -10.56 3.27 -2.45
CA ASN A 69 -10.84 4.55 -1.80
C ASN A 69 -11.94 5.36 -2.53
N LYS A 70 -12.12 5.18 -3.85
CA LYS A 70 -13.22 5.79 -4.60
C LYS A 70 -14.59 5.22 -4.22
N HIS A 71 -14.64 3.95 -3.84
CA HIS A 71 -15.87 3.27 -3.38
C HIS A 71 -16.08 3.39 -1.87
N HIS A 72 -15.31 4.25 -1.21
CA HIS A 72 -15.37 4.42 0.23
C HIS A 72 -16.70 5.11 0.63
N PRO A 73 -17.47 4.54 1.58
CA PRO A 73 -18.80 5.07 1.93
C PRO A 73 -18.76 6.41 2.68
N PHE A 74 -17.60 6.76 3.25
CA PHE A 74 -17.37 7.97 4.04
C PHE A 74 -16.42 8.93 3.30
N PRO A 75 -16.91 10.02 2.71
CA PRO A 75 -16.10 10.95 1.90
C PRO A 75 -14.95 11.61 2.69
N GLU A 76 -15.17 11.94 3.96
CA GLU A 76 -14.17 12.56 4.81
C GLU A 76 -12.98 11.64 5.09
N ARG A 77 -13.27 10.34 5.32
CA ARG A 77 -12.23 9.31 5.45
C ARG A 77 -11.52 9.12 4.12
N ALA A 78 -12.26 9.06 3.02
CA ALA A 78 -11.69 8.91 1.68
C ALA A 78 -10.71 10.05 1.34
N ALA A 79 -11.06 11.29 1.67
CA ALA A 79 -10.20 12.46 1.50
C ALA A 79 -8.93 12.37 2.36
N SER A 80 -9.05 11.95 3.63
CA SER A 80 -7.91 11.75 4.52
C SER A 80 -6.96 10.65 4.02
N ILE A 81 -7.50 9.60 3.41
CA ILE A 81 -6.71 8.50 2.84
C ILE A 81 -6.02 8.95 1.55
N LEU A 82 -6.73 9.70 0.70
CA LEU A 82 -6.21 10.22 -0.56
C LEU A 82 -5.01 11.16 -0.38
N PHE A 83 -4.90 11.86 0.75
CA PHE A 83 -3.72 12.67 1.07
C PHE A 83 -2.41 11.86 0.98
N TRP A 84 -2.44 10.58 1.36
CA TRP A 84 -1.26 9.71 1.34
C TRP A 84 -0.82 9.33 -0.08
N ARG A 85 -1.73 9.34 -1.05
CA ARG A 85 -1.39 9.17 -2.48
C ARG A 85 -0.37 10.21 -2.93
N ASN A 86 -0.47 11.44 -2.42
CA ASN A 86 0.42 12.54 -2.80
C ASN A 86 1.80 12.44 -2.13
N LEU A 87 1.90 11.68 -1.03
CA LEU A 87 3.16 11.40 -0.34
C LEU A 87 3.81 10.09 -0.81
N ALA A 88 3.17 9.37 -1.74
CA ALA A 88 3.70 8.13 -2.27
C ALA A 88 4.97 8.39 -3.10
N GLU A 89 6.04 7.67 -2.77
CA GLU A 89 7.30 7.70 -3.50
C GLU A 89 7.17 6.96 -4.84
N VAL A 90 6.39 5.88 -4.85
CA VAL A 90 6.12 5.08 -6.05
C VAL A 90 4.61 4.99 -6.28
N ARG A 91 4.18 5.28 -7.52
CA ARG A 91 2.79 5.13 -7.95
C ARG A 91 2.70 4.07 -9.03
N ILE A 92 1.93 3.02 -8.78
CA ILE A 92 1.68 1.92 -9.71
C ILE A 92 0.34 2.18 -10.40
N GLY A 93 0.40 2.47 -11.70
CA GLY A 93 -0.78 2.64 -12.55
C GLY A 93 -1.43 1.30 -12.93
N GLU A 94 -2.65 1.39 -13.43
CA GLU A 94 -3.34 0.26 -14.07
C GLU A 94 -2.72 0.00 -15.44
N THR A 95 -2.07 -1.14 -15.62
CA THR A 95 -1.54 -1.59 -16.92
C THR A 95 -1.90 -3.05 -17.15
N GLU A 96 -1.96 -3.48 -18.42
CA GLU A 96 -2.29 -4.88 -18.74
C GLU A 96 -1.30 -5.87 -18.09
N GLN A 97 -0.02 -5.52 -18.07
CA GLN A 97 1.02 -6.33 -17.42
C GLN A 97 0.78 -6.48 -15.91
N VAL A 98 0.37 -5.39 -15.26
CA VAL A 98 0.03 -5.37 -13.83
C VAL A 98 -1.20 -6.24 -13.54
N LEU A 99 -2.20 -6.21 -14.43
CA LEU A 99 -3.39 -7.05 -14.35
C LEU A 99 -3.08 -8.53 -14.58
N GLU A 100 -2.27 -8.84 -15.59
CA GLU A 100 -1.82 -10.21 -15.90
C GLU A 100 -1.02 -10.81 -14.74
N GLN A 101 -0.08 -10.05 -14.18
CA GLN A 101 0.69 -10.49 -13.01
C GLN A 101 -0.21 -10.68 -11.79
N GLY A 102 -1.15 -9.76 -11.55
CA GLY A 102 -2.14 -9.94 -10.48
C GLY A 102 -2.97 -11.21 -10.65
N ARG A 103 -3.44 -11.52 -11.86
CA ARG A 103 -4.18 -12.76 -12.14
C ARG A 103 -3.32 -14.00 -11.91
N ALA A 104 -2.06 -13.98 -12.35
CA ALA A 104 -1.13 -15.11 -12.20
C ALA A 104 -0.72 -15.37 -10.74
N LEU A 105 -0.74 -14.31 -9.92
CA LEU A 105 -0.35 -14.31 -8.52
C LEU A 105 -1.56 -14.40 -7.57
N SER A 106 -2.78 -14.56 -8.08
CA SER A 106 -3.97 -14.59 -7.23
C SER A 106 -4.00 -15.85 -6.36
N ARG A 107 -3.61 -15.73 -5.09
CA ARG A 107 -3.77 -16.77 -4.06
C ARG A 107 -5.03 -16.48 -3.25
N PRO A 108 -5.79 -17.51 -2.84
CA PRO A 108 -6.90 -17.33 -1.90
C PRO A 108 -6.40 -16.60 -0.64
N GLY A 109 -7.00 -15.45 -0.33
CA GLY A 109 -6.60 -14.66 0.84
C GLY A 109 -5.30 -13.86 0.66
N ILE A 110 -4.88 -13.51 -0.56
CA ILE A 110 -3.91 -12.42 -0.77
C ILE A 110 -4.45 -11.58 -1.92
N LYS A 111 -4.63 -10.27 -1.69
CA LYS A 111 -5.04 -9.39 -2.79
C LYS A 111 -3.94 -9.42 -3.87
N PRO A 112 -4.25 -9.70 -5.15
CA PRO A 112 -3.29 -9.78 -6.25
C PRO A 112 -2.21 -8.68 -6.31
N PHE A 113 -2.57 -7.48 -5.87
CA PHE A 113 -1.72 -6.30 -5.86
C PHE A 113 -0.67 -6.28 -4.75
N VAL A 114 -0.93 -6.99 -3.65
CA VAL A 114 0.06 -7.23 -2.61
C VAL A 114 1.20 -8.06 -3.20
N GLU A 115 0.91 -9.07 -4.01
CA GLU A 115 1.92 -9.91 -4.66
C GLU A 115 2.71 -9.15 -5.74
N LEU A 116 2.07 -8.23 -6.46
CA LEU A 116 2.75 -7.37 -7.43
C LEU A 116 3.72 -6.38 -6.76
N ALA A 117 3.33 -5.79 -5.62
CA ALA A 117 4.23 -4.95 -4.82
C ALA A 117 5.42 -5.77 -4.27
N VAL A 118 5.19 -7.04 -3.92
CA VAL A 118 6.22 -8.01 -3.47
C VAL A 118 7.18 -8.38 -4.59
N ALA A 119 6.68 -8.62 -5.80
CA ALA A 119 7.50 -9.01 -6.94
C ALA A 119 8.45 -7.90 -7.40
N GLY A 120 8.10 -6.62 -7.13
CA GLY A 120 8.86 -5.47 -7.60
C GLY A 120 9.74 -4.76 -6.58
N ALA A 121 9.34 -4.59 -5.32
CA ALA A 121 9.85 -3.44 -4.55
C ALA A 121 9.66 -3.42 -3.03
N ALA A 122 8.56 -3.96 -2.52
CA ALA A 122 8.16 -3.74 -1.13
C ALA A 122 8.85 -4.76 -0.21
N ARG A 123 9.76 -4.27 0.64
CA ARG A 123 10.47 -5.09 1.65
C ARG A 123 9.63 -5.38 2.89
N ALA A 124 8.54 -4.62 3.10
CA ALA A 124 7.58 -4.86 4.17
C ALA A 124 6.17 -4.57 3.66
N ILE A 125 5.27 -5.52 3.89
CA ILE A 125 3.84 -5.37 3.66
C ILE A 125 3.19 -5.35 5.03
N VAL A 126 2.43 -4.30 5.32
CA VAL A 126 1.45 -4.35 6.40
C VAL A 126 0.11 -4.59 5.74
N THR A 127 -0.30 -5.85 5.69
CA THR A 127 -1.68 -6.21 5.41
C THR A 127 -2.44 -6.20 6.74
N GLY A 128 -3.62 -5.61 6.76
CA GLY A 128 -4.55 -5.87 7.86
C GLY A 128 -4.84 -7.37 7.86
N VAL A 129 -4.36 -8.07 8.89
CA VAL A 129 -4.57 -9.50 9.06
C VAL A 129 -6.07 -9.79 8.99
N PHE A 130 -6.43 -10.69 8.08
CA PHE A 130 -7.77 -11.21 7.81
C PHE A 130 -8.66 -11.26 9.06
N ALA A 131 -9.82 -10.62 8.96
CA ALA A 131 -11.02 -11.02 9.66
C ALA A 131 -11.97 -11.55 8.60
#